data_AF-A0A928KWM9-F1
#
_entry.id   AF-A0A928KWM9-F1
#
_cell.length_a   1.000
_cell.length_b   1.000
_cell.length_c   1.000
_cell.angle_alpha   90.00
_cell.angle_beta   90.00
_cell.angle_gamma   90.00
#
_symmetry.space_group_name_H-M   'P 1'
#
loop_
_entity.id
_entity.type
_entity.pdbx_description
1 polymer ?
#
loop_
_entity_poly.entity_id
_entity_poly.type
_entity_poly.pdbx_seq_one_letter_code
_entity_poly.pdbx_strand_id
1 'polypeptide(L)'
;MLISNSYRNFKINDKAIWKEAAVTSNASLYKIENENRRFDRMEVVTMTKEEHEKYMLDKQLESSKESAEAQKEVAETTSKCLTIAMRIMSGAKVPRKDEEFLRENMPELYGEAIQMRALAKNDEEYESILDDDDNENSAETSEEPESVHIEITEDGQCEEE
;
A
#
# COMPACT_ATOMS: atom_id res chain seq x y z
N MET A 1 -15.94 79.47 -33.75
CA MET A 1 -15.99 77.99 -33.88
C MET A 1 -14.88 77.24 -33.12
N LEU A 2 -13.97 77.91 -32.38
CA LEU A 2 -12.84 77.24 -31.71
C LEU A 2 -13.18 76.63 -30.35
N ILE A 3 -14.12 77.23 -29.62
CA ILE A 3 -14.54 76.78 -28.29
C ILE A 3 -15.21 75.40 -28.37
N SER A 4 -16.09 75.20 -29.36
CA SER A 4 -16.83 73.95 -29.56
C SER A 4 -15.93 72.75 -29.85
N ASN A 5 -14.78 72.96 -30.50
CA ASN A 5 -13.83 71.90 -30.82
C ASN A 5 -13.03 71.47 -29.57
N SER A 6 -12.65 72.43 -28.72
CA SER A 6 -11.96 72.15 -27.45
C SER A 6 -12.83 71.33 -26.49
N TYR A 7 -14.10 71.70 -26.29
CA TYR A 7 -15.03 70.94 -25.46
C TYR A 7 -15.32 69.53 -26.00
N ARG A 8 -15.36 69.36 -27.33
CA ARG A 8 -15.54 68.05 -27.96
C ARG A 8 -14.33 67.16 -27.74
N ASN A 9 -13.11 67.71 -27.90
CA ASN A 9 -11.87 67.00 -27.63
C ASN A 9 -11.71 66.64 -26.15
N PHE A 10 -12.10 67.52 -25.22
CA PHE A 10 -12.10 67.23 -23.78
C PHE A 10 -13.04 66.06 -23.44
N LYS A 11 -14.28 66.06 -23.94
CA LYS A 11 -15.24 64.96 -23.72
C LYS A 11 -14.82 63.64 -24.35
N ILE A 12 -14.12 63.68 -25.49
CA ILE A 12 -13.58 62.47 -26.15
C ILE A 12 -12.42 61.92 -25.34
N ASN A 13 -11.52 62.78 -24.87
CA ASN A 13 -10.37 62.39 -24.06
C ASN A 13 -10.80 61.83 -22.70
N ASP A 14 -11.79 62.47 -22.05
CA ASP A 14 -12.38 62.00 -20.81
C ASP A 14 -13.00 60.59 -20.99
N LYS A 15 -13.82 60.37 -22.02
CA LYS A 15 -14.36 59.03 -22.35
C LYS A 15 -13.29 57.99 -22.66
N ALA A 16 -12.15 58.37 -23.25
CA ALA A 16 -11.04 57.46 -23.50
C ALA A 16 -10.33 57.08 -22.18
N ILE A 17 -10.11 58.05 -21.30
CA ILE A 17 -9.53 57.85 -19.97
C ILE A 17 -10.41 56.91 -19.12
N TRP A 18 -11.75 57.09 -19.12
CA TRP A 18 -12.65 56.19 -18.38
C TRP A 18 -12.68 54.77 -18.96
N LYS A 19 -12.51 54.61 -20.28
CA LYS A 19 -12.42 53.29 -20.93
C LYS A 19 -11.13 52.57 -20.56
N GLU A 20 -10.01 53.26 -20.60
CA GLU A 20 -8.72 52.71 -20.17
C GLU A 20 -8.72 52.39 -18.69
N ALA A 21 -9.20 53.31 -17.83
CA ALA A 21 -9.34 53.07 -16.40
C ALA A 21 -10.27 51.89 -16.07
N ALA A 22 -11.33 51.69 -16.85
CA ALA A 22 -12.21 50.53 -16.71
C ALA A 22 -11.53 49.23 -17.17
N VAL A 23 -10.74 49.25 -18.25
CA VAL A 23 -9.93 48.11 -18.70
C VAL A 23 -8.86 47.77 -17.67
N THR A 24 -8.17 48.77 -17.11
CA THR A 24 -7.18 48.58 -16.05
C THR A 24 -7.85 48.06 -14.77
N SER A 25 -8.99 48.62 -14.35
CA SER A 25 -9.75 48.11 -13.19
C SER A 25 -10.22 46.68 -13.42
N ASN A 26 -10.76 46.35 -14.60
CA ASN A 26 -11.18 44.99 -14.92
C ASN A 26 -9.98 44.05 -14.97
N ALA A 27 -8.84 44.46 -15.54
CA ALA A 27 -7.60 43.68 -15.53
C ALA A 27 -7.06 43.47 -14.10
N SER A 28 -7.16 44.49 -13.25
CA SER A 28 -6.85 44.39 -11.83
C SER A 28 -7.81 43.46 -11.10
N LEU A 29 -9.12 43.50 -11.40
CA LEU A 29 -10.12 42.59 -10.85
C LEU A 29 -9.88 41.14 -11.31
N TYR A 30 -9.59 40.90 -12.59
CA TYR A 30 -9.19 39.58 -13.09
C TYR A 30 -7.89 39.10 -12.45
N LYS A 31 -6.96 40.00 -12.15
CA LYS A 31 -5.71 39.66 -11.47
C LYS A 31 -5.95 39.29 -10.00
N ILE A 32 -6.78 40.04 -9.30
CA ILE A 32 -7.21 39.78 -7.92
C ILE A 32 -8.05 38.49 -7.84
N GLU A 33 -8.94 38.24 -8.80
CA GLU A 33 -9.76 37.03 -8.88
C GLU A 33 -8.89 35.78 -9.18
N ASN A 34 -7.87 35.91 -10.03
CA ASN A 34 -6.88 34.85 -10.24
C ASN A 34 -5.95 34.63 -9.03
N GLU A 35 -5.64 35.69 -8.28
CA GLU A 35 -4.89 35.62 -7.02
C GLU A 35 -5.74 34.98 -5.91
N ASN A 36 -7.04 35.27 -5.82
CA ASN A 36 -7.98 34.58 -4.93
C ASN A 36 -8.14 33.10 -5.32
N ARG A 37 -8.20 32.78 -6.62
CA ARG A 37 -8.20 31.39 -7.12
C ARG A 37 -6.86 30.67 -6.88
N ARG A 38 -5.78 31.42 -6.65
CA ARG A 38 -4.49 30.89 -6.17
C ARG A 38 -4.53 30.69 -4.65
N PHE A 39 -5.26 31.54 -3.91
CA PHE A 39 -5.47 31.41 -2.47
C PHE A 39 -6.37 30.21 -2.12
N ASP A 40 -7.46 29.97 -2.86
CA ASP A 40 -8.27 28.74 -2.73
C ASP A 40 -7.46 27.47 -3.08
N ARG A 41 -6.50 27.60 -4.00
CA ARG A 41 -5.54 26.51 -4.33
C ARG A 41 -4.44 26.38 -3.27
N MET A 42 -4.23 27.41 -2.46
CA MET A 42 -3.26 27.47 -1.36
C MET A 42 -3.91 27.10 -0.02
N GLU A 43 -5.23 27.06 0.08
CA GLU A 43 -5.95 26.45 1.21
C GLU A 43 -5.67 24.93 1.27
N VAL A 44 -5.37 24.31 0.11
CA VAL A 44 -4.80 22.95 0.02
C VAL A 44 -3.31 22.90 0.43
N VAL A 45 -2.64 24.06 0.56
CA VAL A 45 -1.20 24.19 0.88
C VAL A 45 -0.94 24.63 2.33
N THR A 46 -1.95 25.05 3.09
CA THR A 46 -1.77 25.36 4.53
C THR A 46 -2.56 24.41 5.41
N MET A 47 -2.29 23.11 5.30
CA MET A 47 -2.36 22.28 6.50
C MET A 47 -1.29 22.85 7.44
N THR A 48 -1.67 23.26 8.64
CA THR A 48 -0.70 23.59 9.69
C THR A 48 0.24 22.40 9.88
N LYS A 49 1.47 22.64 10.34
CA LYS A 49 2.45 21.55 10.56
C LYS A 49 1.83 20.39 11.36
N GLU A 50 1.01 20.72 12.36
CA GLU A 50 0.28 19.76 13.18
C GLU A 50 -0.78 18.97 12.40
N GLU A 51 -1.53 19.60 11.49
CA GLU A 51 -2.51 18.92 10.64
C GLU A 51 -1.86 18.05 9.57
N HIS A 52 -0.72 18.48 9.02
CA HIS A 52 0.05 17.68 8.09
C HIS A 52 0.66 16.46 8.77
N GLU A 53 1.25 16.63 9.96
CA GLU A 53 1.75 15.53 10.79
C GLU A 53 0.64 14.55 11.14
N LYS A 54 -0.55 15.06 11.52
CA LYS A 54 -1.72 14.22 11.78
C LYS A 54 -2.17 13.46 10.53
N TYR A 55 -2.25 14.11 9.38
CA TYR A 55 -2.62 13.46 8.12
C TYR A 55 -1.64 12.34 7.74
N MET A 56 -0.33 12.61 7.86
CA MET A 56 0.71 11.61 7.59
C MET A 56 0.65 10.45 8.58
N LEU A 57 0.39 10.73 9.86
CA LEU A 57 0.20 9.71 10.89
C LEU A 57 -1.03 8.85 10.61
N ASP A 58 -2.16 9.46 10.25
CA ASP A 58 -3.39 8.75 9.89
C ASP A 58 -3.15 7.85 8.67
N LYS A 59 -2.40 8.33 7.67
CA LYS A 59 -2.01 7.53 6.51
C LYS A 59 -1.08 6.37 6.85
N GLN A 60 -0.10 6.59 7.72
CA GLN A 60 0.80 5.54 8.19
C GLN A 60 0.06 4.49 9.02
N LEU A 61 -0.86 4.93 9.87
CA LEU A 61 -1.70 4.03 10.67
C LEU A 61 -2.56 3.15 9.77
N GLU A 62 -3.20 3.72 8.75
CA GLU A 62 -4.06 2.96 7.84
C GLU A 62 -3.25 1.93 7.03
N SER A 63 -2.13 2.35 6.45
CA SER A 63 -1.22 1.42 5.77
C SER A 63 -0.69 0.34 6.72
N SER A 64 -0.41 0.68 7.97
CA SER A 64 0.01 -0.30 8.98
C SER A 64 -1.08 -1.28 9.34
N LYS A 65 -2.36 -0.88 9.35
CA LYS A 65 -3.48 -1.80 9.60
C LYS A 65 -3.66 -2.77 8.43
N GLU A 66 -3.68 -2.27 7.20
CA GLU A 66 -3.78 -3.11 6.01
C GLU A 66 -2.63 -4.14 5.96
N SER A 67 -1.40 -3.71 6.25
CA SER A 67 -0.26 -4.62 6.33
C SER A 67 -0.39 -5.63 7.48
N ALA A 68 -0.90 -5.21 8.64
CA ALA A 68 -1.11 -6.11 9.77
C ALA A 68 -2.22 -7.14 9.50
N GLU A 69 -3.28 -6.75 8.80
CA GLU A 69 -4.36 -7.66 8.39
C GLU A 69 -3.85 -8.70 7.40
N ALA A 70 -3.10 -8.27 6.37
CA ALA A 70 -2.47 -9.20 5.43
C ALA A 70 -1.48 -10.16 6.12
N GLN A 71 -0.65 -9.65 7.04
CA GLN A 71 0.25 -10.50 7.82
C GLN A 71 -0.50 -11.49 8.72
N LYS A 72 -1.64 -11.09 9.27
CA LYS A 72 -2.48 -11.94 10.10
C LYS A 72 -3.06 -13.10 9.29
N GLU A 73 -3.57 -12.83 8.09
CA GLU A 73 -4.10 -13.86 7.19
C GLU A 73 -3.01 -14.89 6.84
N VAL A 74 -1.83 -14.42 6.44
CA VAL A 74 -0.69 -15.29 6.13
C VAL A 74 -0.27 -16.13 7.34
N ALA A 75 -0.24 -15.53 8.54
CA ALA A 75 0.10 -16.23 9.78
C ALA A 75 -0.95 -17.31 10.13
N GLU A 76 -2.24 -17.03 9.94
CA GLU A 76 -3.32 -18.00 10.17
C GLU A 76 -3.21 -19.19 9.21
N THR A 77 -3.04 -18.95 7.91
CA THR A 77 -2.83 -19.98 6.89
C THR A 77 -1.61 -20.84 7.20
N THR A 78 -0.50 -20.19 7.56
CA THR A 78 0.76 -20.88 7.91
C THR A 78 0.58 -21.76 9.15
N SER A 79 -0.08 -21.25 10.19
CA SER A 79 -0.35 -22.00 11.42
C SER A 79 -1.24 -23.23 11.18
N LYS A 80 -2.29 -23.08 10.37
CA LYS A 80 -3.17 -24.20 9.98
C LYS A 80 -2.38 -25.28 9.24
N CYS A 81 -1.62 -24.88 8.22
CA CYS A 81 -0.78 -25.80 7.45
C CYS A 81 0.28 -26.52 8.31
N LEU A 82 0.97 -25.81 9.21
CA LEU A 82 1.93 -26.43 10.12
C LEU A 82 1.26 -27.46 11.04
N THR A 83 0.06 -27.15 11.54
CA THR A 83 -0.69 -28.09 12.38
C THR A 83 -1.08 -29.35 11.61
N ILE A 84 -1.53 -29.18 10.37
CA ILE A 84 -1.85 -30.30 9.46
C ILE A 84 -0.60 -31.13 9.18
N ALA A 85 0.52 -30.49 8.84
CA ALA A 85 1.79 -31.17 8.58
C ALA A 85 2.26 -31.98 9.80
N MET A 86 2.19 -31.41 11.00
CA MET A 86 2.52 -32.14 12.24
C MET A 86 1.64 -33.37 12.46
N ARG A 87 0.33 -33.29 12.18
CA ARG A 87 -0.58 -34.44 12.24
C ARG A 87 -0.21 -35.51 11.21
N ILE A 88 0.12 -35.11 9.98
CA ILE A 88 0.59 -36.04 8.94
C ILE A 88 1.88 -36.73 9.40
N MET A 89 2.87 -35.94 9.86
CA MET A 89 4.17 -36.42 10.33
C MET A 89 4.05 -37.40 11.51
N SER A 90 3.07 -37.22 12.40
CA SER A 90 2.88 -38.11 13.55
C SER A 90 2.35 -39.49 13.15
N GLY A 91 1.95 -39.70 11.89
CA GLY A 91 1.30 -40.92 11.41
C GLY A 91 -0.21 -40.80 11.32
N ALA A 92 -0.79 -39.76 11.94
CA ALA A 92 -2.23 -39.61 12.07
C ALA A 92 -2.93 -39.42 10.71
N LYS A 93 -4.20 -39.86 10.67
CA LYS A 93 -5.07 -39.72 9.51
C LYS A 93 -5.78 -38.38 9.57
N VAL A 94 -5.51 -37.58 8.56
CA VAL A 94 -6.01 -36.22 8.41
C VAL A 94 -7.15 -36.23 7.37
N PRO A 95 -8.18 -35.37 7.52
CA PRO A 95 -9.24 -35.25 6.51
C PRO A 95 -8.70 -34.81 5.15
N ARG A 96 -9.37 -35.22 4.06
CA ARG A 96 -8.92 -34.94 2.69
C ARG A 96 -8.79 -33.45 2.39
N LYS A 97 -9.69 -32.62 2.94
CA LYS A 97 -9.68 -31.16 2.75
C LYS A 97 -8.41 -30.53 3.31
N ASP A 98 -8.02 -30.92 4.53
CA ASP A 98 -6.80 -30.45 5.19
C ASP A 98 -5.54 -30.87 4.42
N GLU A 99 -5.50 -32.09 3.90
CA GLU A 99 -4.38 -32.54 3.05
C GLU A 99 -4.29 -31.75 1.73
N GLU A 100 -5.44 -31.44 1.10
CA GLU A 100 -5.50 -30.58 -0.09
C GLU A 100 -5.03 -29.15 0.21
N PHE A 101 -5.49 -28.57 1.32
CA PHE A 101 -5.10 -27.22 1.76
C PHE A 101 -3.60 -27.09 2.00
N LEU A 102 -2.99 -28.04 2.71
CA LEU A 102 -1.54 -28.03 2.93
C LEU A 102 -0.77 -28.18 1.60
N ARG A 103 -1.24 -29.05 0.71
CA ARG A 103 -0.60 -29.27 -0.59
C ARG A 103 -0.66 -28.04 -1.49
N GLU A 104 -1.74 -27.26 -1.43
CA GLU A 104 -1.93 -26.07 -2.24
C GLU A 104 -1.13 -24.87 -1.70
N ASN A 105 -1.12 -24.67 -0.38
CA ASN A 105 -0.45 -23.53 0.25
C ASN A 105 1.06 -23.76 0.50
N MET A 106 1.46 -24.96 0.93
CA MET A 106 2.86 -25.32 1.23
C MET A 106 3.20 -26.74 0.73
N PRO A 107 3.39 -26.93 -0.59
CA PRO A 107 3.61 -28.25 -1.19
C PRO A 107 4.89 -28.94 -0.72
N GLU A 108 5.94 -28.17 -0.43
CA GLU A 108 7.20 -28.71 0.08
C GLU A 108 7.01 -29.37 1.46
N LEU A 109 6.35 -28.65 2.37
CA LEU A 109 6.03 -29.13 3.71
C LEU A 109 5.14 -30.37 3.67
N TYR A 110 4.18 -30.44 2.72
CA TYR A 110 3.40 -31.64 2.48
C TYR A 110 4.28 -32.84 2.13
N GLY A 111 5.22 -32.66 1.19
CA GLY A 111 6.15 -33.70 0.76
C GLY A 111 7.01 -34.24 1.90
N GLU A 112 7.55 -33.35 2.73
CA GLU A 112 8.31 -33.73 3.93
C GLU A 112 7.45 -34.47 4.95
N ALA A 113 6.22 -33.98 5.18
CA ALA A 113 5.32 -34.58 6.15
C ALA A 113 4.95 -36.02 5.78
N ILE A 114 4.70 -36.30 4.50
CA ILE A 114 4.40 -37.65 4.01
C ILE A 114 5.61 -38.60 4.16
N GLN A 115 6.83 -38.12 3.93
CA GLN A 115 8.04 -38.93 4.14
C GLN A 115 8.18 -39.33 5.61
N MET A 116 7.93 -38.39 6.52
CA MET A 116 7.98 -38.65 7.97
C MET A 116 6.84 -39.54 8.45
N ARG A 117 5.64 -39.40 7.88
CA ARG A 117 4.47 -40.28 8.14
C ARG A 117 4.82 -41.75 7.94
N ALA A 118 5.60 -42.08 6.91
CA ALA A 118 5.99 -43.46 6.60
C ALA A 118 6.83 -44.12 7.72
N LEU A 119 7.51 -43.33 8.54
CA LEU A 119 8.32 -43.78 9.67
C LEU A 119 7.54 -43.86 10.98
N ALA A 120 6.41 -43.16 11.06
CA ALA A 120 5.58 -43.08 12.24
C ALA A 120 4.55 -44.22 12.30
N LYS A 121 4.14 -44.58 13.53
CA LYS A 121 3.08 -45.58 13.78
C LYS A 121 2.06 -44.96 14.72
N ASN A 122 1.15 -44.19 14.14
CA ASN A 122 -0.04 -43.65 14.80
C ASN A 122 -1.21 -43.79 13.82
N ASP A 123 -2.39 -44.15 14.31
CA ASP A 123 -3.62 -44.30 13.54
C ASP A 123 -4.76 -43.41 14.04
N GLU A 124 -4.45 -42.42 14.89
CA GLU A 124 -5.40 -41.41 15.35
C GLU A 124 -6.02 -40.67 14.16
N GLU A 125 -7.35 -40.52 14.19
CA GLU A 125 -8.11 -39.75 13.22
C GLU A 125 -8.43 -38.37 13.81
N TYR A 126 -8.12 -37.31 13.06
CA TYR A 126 -8.40 -35.95 13.48
C TYR A 126 -9.57 -35.34 12.70
N GLU A 127 -10.34 -34.48 13.36
CA GLU A 127 -11.29 -33.60 12.69
C GLU A 127 -10.57 -32.44 11.96
N SER A 128 -11.23 -31.90 10.95
CA SER A 128 -10.71 -30.81 10.12
C SER A 128 -10.51 -29.56 10.97
N ILE A 129 -9.37 -28.90 10.81
CA ILE A 129 -9.12 -27.59 11.45
C ILE A 129 -9.61 -26.44 10.56
N LEU A 130 -9.94 -26.72 9.30
CA LEU A 130 -10.36 -25.70 8.36
C LEU A 130 -11.78 -25.25 8.67
N ASP A 131 -11.98 -23.94 8.66
CA ASP A 131 -13.28 -23.30 8.73
C ASP A 131 -13.89 -23.21 7.32
N ASP A 132 -15.20 -22.94 7.22
CA ASP A 132 -15.91 -22.91 5.93
C ASP A 132 -15.32 -21.87 4.94
N ASP A 133 -14.70 -20.80 5.44
CA ASP A 133 -14.11 -19.72 4.65
C ASP A 133 -12.73 -20.08 4.05
N ASP A 134 -12.03 -21.10 4.57
CA ASP A 134 -10.67 -21.47 4.13
C ASP A 134 -10.63 -22.09 2.71
N ASN A 135 -11.80 -22.39 2.15
CA ASN A 135 -11.94 -23.02 0.84
C ASN A 135 -11.79 -22.03 -0.33
N GLU A 136 -11.78 -20.71 -0.06
CA GLU A 136 -11.76 -19.67 -1.10
C GLU A 136 -10.38 -19.01 -1.31
N ASN A 137 -9.45 -19.09 -0.35
CA ASN A 137 -8.19 -18.31 -0.32
C ASN A 137 -6.92 -19.06 -0.77
N SER A 138 -7.03 -20.26 -1.34
CA SER A 138 -5.91 -21.20 -1.54
C SER A 138 -4.94 -20.89 -2.70
N ALA A 139 -4.78 -19.63 -3.12
CA ALA A 139 -4.03 -19.34 -4.35
C ALA A 139 -3.28 -18.01 -4.37
N GLU A 140 -2.45 -17.69 -3.37
CA GLU A 140 -1.49 -16.58 -3.51
C GLU A 140 -0.34 -16.68 -2.48
N THR A 141 0.53 -17.69 -2.61
CA THR A 141 1.86 -17.61 -1.99
C THR A 141 2.88 -18.30 -2.89
N SER A 142 3.57 -17.50 -3.69
CA SER A 142 4.69 -17.91 -4.54
C SER A 142 5.76 -16.83 -4.46
N GLU A 143 6.56 -16.86 -3.41
CA GLU A 143 7.89 -16.25 -3.40
C GLU A 143 8.82 -17.18 -2.61
N GLU A 144 9.55 -18.03 -3.35
CA GLU A 144 10.71 -18.78 -2.86
C GLU A 144 11.76 -17.77 -2.36
N PRO A 145 12.29 -17.88 -1.13
CA PRO A 145 13.47 -17.13 -0.76
C PRO A 145 14.68 -17.71 -1.49
N GLU A 146 15.24 -16.93 -2.42
CA GLU A 146 16.50 -17.23 -3.10
C GLU A 146 17.56 -17.72 -2.10
N SER A 147 18.04 -18.94 -2.32
CA SER A 147 19.11 -19.55 -1.53
C SER A 147 20.41 -18.78 -1.73
N VAL A 148 20.82 -18.03 -0.70
CA VAL A 148 22.17 -17.47 -0.64
C VAL A 148 23.13 -18.62 -0.39
N HIS A 149 23.76 -19.11 -1.46
CA HIS A 149 24.92 -19.98 -1.38
C HIS A 149 26.08 -19.24 -0.70
N ILE A 150 26.28 -19.49 0.60
CA ILE A 150 27.50 -19.10 1.33
C ILE A 150 28.52 -20.20 1.10
N GLU A 151 29.48 -19.97 0.20
CA GLU A 151 30.70 -20.77 0.14
C GLU A 151 31.57 -20.42 1.35
N ILE A 152 31.55 -21.29 2.35
CA ILE A 152 32.56 -21.29 3.41
C ILE A 152 33.79 -21.98 2.81
N THR A 153 34.73 -21.21 2.28
CA THR A 153 36.11 -21.68 2.11
C THR A 153 36.82 -21.51 3.44
N GLU A 154 36.88 -22.61 4.18
CA GLU A 154 37.89 -22.81 5.22
C GLU A 154 39.26 -22.71 4.55
N ASP A 155 40.04 -21.69 4.88
CA ASP A 155 41.49 -21.82 5.03
C ASP A 155 42.01 -20.57 5.76
N GLY A 156 42.23 -20.75 7.06
CA GLY A 156 42.96 -19.79 7.87
C GLY A 156 44.46 -19.89 7.58
N GLN A 157 45.08 -18.74 7.31
CA GLN A 157 46.39 -18.39 7.85
C GLN A 157 46.67 -16.91 7.62
N CYS A 158 46.80 -16.18 8.74
CA CYS A 158 47.44 -14.89 8.82
C CYS A 158 48.95 -15.11 8.73
N GLU A 159 49.65 -14.42 7.84
CA GLU A 159 50.99 -13.90 8.13
C GLU A 159 51.13 -12.50 7.49
N GLU A 160 51.47 -11.53 8.34
CA GLU A 160 51.98 -10.21 8.00
C GLU A 160 53.48 -10.34 7.71
N GLU A 161 53.95 -9.78 6.59
CA GLU A 161 55.29 -9.16 6.47
C GLU A 161 55.28 -8.05 5.41
#